data_AF-A0A521S1Z8-F1
#
_entry.id   AF-A0A521S1Z8-F1
#
_cell.length_a   1.000
_cell.length_b   1.000
_cell.length_c   1.000
_cell.angle_alpha   90.00
_cell.angle_beta   90.00
_cell.angle_gamma   90.00
#
_symmetry.space_group_name_H-M   'P 1'
#
loop_
_entity.id
_entity.type
_entity.pdbx_description
1 polymer ?
#
loop_
_entity_poly.entity_id
_entity_poly.type
_entity_poly.pdbx_seq_one_letter_code
_entity_poly.pdbx_strand_id
1 'polypeptide(L)'
;MNLSNLYASHPNLVAQQVYVTAMVYTAFRVAQARIAERLRILPEQLSPAKLFPKLALAINDYCVVQRFVIRTRELNPGVAIRFPGMSTVQSASVPLDAILLRRRNGNRRRRRFCASAKRWKSFKHVRGGQKFLRLASHG
;
A
#
# COMPACT_ATOMS: atom_id res chain seq x y z
N MET A 1 4.07 14.54 19.65
CA MET A 1 3.68 14.74 18.23
C MET A 1 2.16 14.70 18.13
N ASN A 2 1.53 15.82 17.80
CA ASN A 2 0.07 15.93 17.72
C ASN A 2 -0.40 15.41 16.34
N LEU A 3 -1.05 14.25 16.31
CA LEU A 3 -1.56 13.60 15.09
C LEU A 3 -2.75 14.34 14.45
N SER A 4 -3.29 15.36 15.12
CA SER A 4 -4.41 16.17 14.65
C SER A 4 -4.10 17.01 13.41
N ASN A 5 -2.83 17.32 13.15
CA ASN A 5 -2.40 18.10 11.97
C ASN A 5 -1.98 17.22 10.78
N LEU A 6 -1.97 15.88 10.93
CA LEU A 6 -1.62 14.96 9.85
C LEU A 6 -2.80 14.58 8.95
N TYR A 7 -4.03 14.77 9.46
CA TYR A 7 -5.21 14.76 8.62
C TYR A 7 -5.29 16.12 7.95
N ALA A 8 -4.79 16.18 6.73
CA ALA A 8 -5.20 17.18 5.76
C ALA A 8 -6.73 17.11 5.63
N SER A 9 -7.45 17.83 6.48
CA SER A 9 -8.91 17.91 6.54
C SER A 9 -9.50 18.71 5.38
N HIS A 10 -8.65 19.19 4.46
CA HIS A 10 -9.10 19.82 3.22
C HIS A 10 -9.64 18.74 2.27
N PRO A 11 -10.92 18.79 1.87
CA PRO A 11 -11.54 17.78 1.02
C PRO A 11 -10.75 17.47 -0.25
N ASN A 12 -10.13 18.49 -0.87
CA ASN A 12 -9.26 18.33 -2.03
C ASN A 12 -8.02 17.43 -1.76
N LEU A 13 -7.39 17.54 -0.60
CA LEU A 13 -6.23 16.72 -0.25
C LEU A 13 -6.64 15.27 0.00
N VAL A 14 -7.80 15.06 0.64
CA VAL A 14 -8.39 13.72 0.79
C VAL A 14 -8.73 13.12 -0.57
N ALA A 15 -9.36 13.89 -1.46
CA ALA A 15 -9.70 13.43 -2.81
C ALA A 15 -8.45 13.03 -3.62
N GLN A 16 -7.38 13.84 -3.55
CA GLN A 16 -6.10 13.52 -4.17
C GLN A 16 -5.49 12.24 -3.59
N GLN A 17 -5.50 12.05 -2.28
CA GLN A 17 -4.99 10.82 -1.64
C GLN A 17 -5.78 9.59 -2.07
N VAL A 18 -7.11 9.67 -2.12
CA VAL A 18 -7.98 8.57 -2.58
C VAL A 18 -7.69 8.24 -4.05
N TYR A 19 -7.60 9.26 -4.90
CA TYR A 19 -7.30 9.09 -6.31
C TYR A 19 -5.94 8.42 -6.54
N VAL A 20 -4.88 8.93 -5.90
CA VAL A 20 -3.53 8.36 -5.97
C VAL A 20 -3.54 6.91 -5.45
N THR A 21 -4.24 6.64 -4.35
CA THR A 21 -4.35 5.29 -3.79
C THR A 21 -5.02 4.33 -4.78
N ALA A 22 -6.08 4.76 -5.47
CA ALA A 22 -6.77 3.95 -6.47
C ALA A 22 -5.88 3.64 -7.68
N MET A 23 -5.08 4.61 -8.14
CA MET A 23 -4.10 4.40 -9.21
C MET A 23 -3.03 3.38 -8.79
N VAL A 24 -2.44 3.58 -7.61
CA VAL A 24 -1.39 2.69 -7.09
C VAL A 24 -1.94 1.27 -6.88
N TYR A 25 -3.15 1.14 -6.35
CA TYR A 25 -3.81 -0.16 -6.19
C TYR A 25 -3.99 -0.89 -7.53
N THR A 26 -4.50 -0.19 -8.54
CA THR A 26 -4.74 -0.77 -9.87
C THR A 26 -3.42 -1.20 -10.52
N ALA A 27 -2.41 -0.33 -10.52
CA ALA A 27 -1.09 -0.64 -11.03
C ALA A 27 -0.45 -1.83 -10.31
N PHE A 28 -0.57 -1.88 -8.98
CA PHE A 28 -0.10 -3.00 -8.18
C PHE A 28 -0.79 -4.31 -8.55
N ARG A 29 -2.12 -4.31 -8.75
CA ARG A 29 -2.87 -5.51 -9.14
C ARG A 29 -2.47 -6.03 -10.52
N VAL A 30 -2.24 -5.15 -11.49
CA VAL A 30 -1.74 -5.53 -12.81
C VAL A 30 -0.34 -6.15 -12.69
N ALA A 31 0.55 -5.55 -11.90
CA ALA A 31 1.88 -6.10 -11.67
C ALA A 31 1.84 -7.45 -10.96
N GLN A 32 0.99 -7.61 -9.95
CA GLN A 32 0.76 -8.86 -9.23
C GLN A 32 0.29 -9.96 -10.20
N ALA A 33 -0.66 -9.66 -11.09
CA ALA A 33 -1.15 -10.60 -12.09
C ALA A 33 -0.03 -11.06 -13.05
N ARG A 34 0.76 -10.12 -13.60
CA ARG A 34 1.89 -10.45 -14.49
C ARG A 34 2.97 -11.28 -13.81
N ILE A 35 3.28 -10.99 -12.55
CA ILE A 35 4.23 -11.78 -11.76
C ILE A 35 3.69 -13.20 -11.53
N ALA A 36 2.41 -13.31 -11.18
CA ALA A 36 1.77 -14.60 -10.94
C ALA A 36 1.73 -15.46 -12.21
N GLU A 37 1.39 -14.86 -13.35
CA GLU A 37 1.42 -15.49 -14.67
C GLU A 37 2.81 -16.04 -15.00
N ARG A 38 3.86 -15.22 -14.83
CA ARG A 38 5.26 -15.63 -15.07
C ARG A 38 5.70 -16.78 -14.17
N LEU A 39 5.16 -16.86 -12.95
CA LEU A 39 5.46 -17.89 -11.96
C LEU A 39 4.50 -19.09 -12.01
N ARG A 40 3.50 -19.07 -12.91
CA ARG A 40 2.45 -20.09 -13.03
C ARG A 40 1.71 -20.37 -11.70
N ILE A 41 1.41 -19.30 -10.96
CA ILE A 41 0.63 -19.34 -9.72
C ILE A 41 -0.57 -18.42 -9.83
N LEU A 42 -1.51 -18.56 -8.89
CA LEU A 42 -2.64 -17.63 -8.79
C LEU A 42 -2.18 -16.29 -8.18
N PRO A 43 -2.68 -15.14 -8.66
CA PRO A 43 -2.38 -13.83 -8.07
C PRO A 43 -2.63 -13.79 -6.56
N GLU A 44 -3.69 -14.47 -6.09
CA GLU A 44 -4.08 -14.56 -4.69
C GLU A 44 -3.04 -15.26 -3.83
N GLN A 45 -2.15 -16.08 -4.39
CA GLN A 45 -1.07 -16.72 -3.63
C GLN A 45 0.05 -15.75 -3.27
N LEU A 46 0.16 -14.62 -3.98
CA LEU A 46 1.12 -13.56 -3.65
C LEU A 46 0.55 -12.67 -2.53
N SER A 47 1.34 -12.47 -1.47
CA SER A 47 0.95 -11.62 -0.35
C SER A 47 1.14 -10.14 -0.70
N PRO A 48 0.07 -9.33 -0.76
CA PRO A 48 0.21 -7.90 -1.07
C PRO A 48 1.12 -7.18 -0.08
N ALA A 49 0.99 -7.51 1.22
CA ALA A 49 1.80 -6.92 2.29
C ALA A 49 3.30 -7.22 2.16
N LYS A 50 3.68 -8.35 1.58
CA LYS A 50 5.09 -8.73 1.37
C LYS A 50 5.63 -8.30 0.02
N LEU A 51 4.77 -8.32 -1.01
CA LEU A 51 5.14 -7.99 -2.39
C LEU A 51 5.24 -6.48 -2.60
N PHE A 52 4.29 -5.71 -2.06
CA PHE A 52 4.21 -4.26 -2.29
C PHE A 52 5.50 -3.50 -1.93
N PRO A 53 6.12 -3.71 -0.74
CA PRO A 53 7.35 -2.97 -0.40
C PRO A 53 8.51 -3.28 -1.36
N LYS A 54 8.61 -4.53 -1.83
CA LYS A 54 9.66 -4.97 -2.75
C LYS A 54 9.46 -4.40 -4.14
N LEU A 55 8.20 -4.36 -4.59
CA LEU A 55 7.82 -3.77 -5.86
C LEU A 55 8.01 -2.24 -5.85
N ALA A 56 7.67 -1.58 -4.74
CA ALA A 56 7.89 -0.14 -4.56
C ALA A 56 9.38 0.22 -4.63
N LEU A 57 10.25 -0.58 -3.99
CA LEU A 57 11.71 -0.40 -4.08
C LEU A 57 12.21 -0.56 -5.52
N ALA A 58 11.80 -1.64 -6.21
CA ALA A 58 12.19 -1.87 -7.60
C ALA A 58 11.71 -0.75 -8.55
N ILE A 59 10.52 -0.20 -8.31
CA ILE A 59 10.03 0.97 -9.06
C ILE A 59 10.87 2.22 -8.75
N ASN A 60 11.23 2.43 -7.48
CA ASN A 60 12.09 3.57 -7.10
C ASN A 60 13.44 3.50 -7.82
N ASP A 61 14.10 2.34 -7.79
CA ASP A 61 15.37 2.12 -8.48
C ASP A 61 15.22 2.35 -10.00
N TYR A 62 14.14 1.83 -10.59
CA TYR A 62 13.83 2.07 -12.00
C TYR A 62 13.68 3.57 -12.31
N CYS A 63 12.95 4.33 -11.49
CA CYS A 63 12.80 5.77 -11.64
C CYS A 63 14.13 6.52 -11.52
N VAL A 64 15.00 6.12 -10.59
CA VAL A 64 16.34 6.70 -10.42
C VAL A 64 17.17 6.49 -11.68
N VAL A 65 17.20 5.27 -12.21
CA VAL A 65 17.93 4.95 -13.45
C VAL A 65 17.36 5.71 -14.64
N GLN A 66 16.03 5.79 -14.79
CA GLN A 66 15.40 6.57 -15.87
C GLN A 66 15.80 8.05 -15.81
N ARG A 67 15.81 8.63 -14.61
CA ARG A 67 16.25 10.02 -14.41
C ARG A 67 17.72 10.21 -14.80
N PHE A 68 18.58 9.26 -14.44
CA PHE A 68 19.97 9.27 -14.85
C PHE A 68 20.10 9.22 -16.37
N VAL A 69 19.40 8.30 -17.04
CA VAL A 69 19.40 8.17 -18.52
C VAL A 69 19.00 9.47 -19.21
N ILE A 70 17.91 10.10 -18.76
CA ILE A 70 17.45 11.39 -19.28
C ILE A 70 18.54 12.43 -19.11
N ARG A 71 19.10 12.54 -17.89
CA ARG A 71 20.12 13.55 -17.60
C ARG A 71 21.40 13.35 -18.39
N THR A 72 21.85 12.11 -18.58
CA THR A 72 23.03 11.81 -19.39
C THR A 72 22.81 12.22 -20.85
N ARG A 73 21.60 12.02 -21.40
CA ARG A 73 21.27 12.48 -22.76
C ARG A 73 21.25 14.00 -22.88
N GLU A 74 20.66 14.69 -21.91
CA GLU A 74 20.64 16.16 -21.87
C GLU A 74 22.06 16.75 -21.85
N LEU A 75 22.98 16.12 -21.11
CA LEU A 75 24.37 16.59 -21.00
C LEU A 75 25.23 16.24 -22.23
N ASN A 76 24.74 15.41 -23.15
CA ASN A 76 25.50 14.95 -24.32
C ASN A 76 24.66 15.02 -25.62
N PRO A 77 24.20 16.22 -26.04
CA PRO A 77 23.22 16.37 -27.11
C PRO A 77 23.70 15.91 -28.50
N GLY A 78 25.00 15.74 -28.71
CA GLY A 78 25.59 15.24 -29.96
C GLY A 78 26.02 13.77 -29.93
N VAL A 79 25.88 13.07 -28.80
CA VAL A 79 26.36 11.69 -28.64
C VAL A 79 25.17 10.74 -28.62
N ALA A 80 25.16 9.76 -29.54
CA ALA A 80 24.17 8.71 -29.56
C ALA A 80 24.42 7.67 -28.44
N ILE A 81 24.03 8.00 -27.21
CA ILE A 81 24.20 7.11 -26.06
C ILE A 81 23.14 6.01 -26.07
N ARG A 82 23.58 4.76 -26.25
CA ARG A 82 22.74 3.56 -26.15
C ARG A 82 22.79 3.01 -24.73
N PHE A 83 21.64 3.00 -24.07
CA PHE A 83 21.46 2.28 -22.81
C PHE A 83 20.88 0.89 -23.09
N PRO A 84 21.27 -0.14 -22.32
CA PRO A 84 20.61 -1.44 -22.40
C PRO A 84 19.12 -1.29 -22.06
N GLY A 85 18.29 -2.14 -22.66
CA GLY A 85 16.87 -2.20 -22.30
C GLY A 85 16.73 -2.59 -20.83
N MET A 86 15.94 -1.84 -20.05
CA MET A 86 15.81 -2.09 -18.61
C MET A 86 15.27 -3.49 -18.26
N SER A 87 14.59 -4.16 -19.20
CA SER A 87 14.13 -5.53 -19.06
C SER A 87 15.25 -6.58 -19.05
N THR A 88 16.45 -6.25 -19.54
CA THR A 88 17.60 -7.15 -19.57
C THR A 88 18.48 -7.03 -18.33
N VAL A 89 18.30 -6.00 -17.51
CA VAL A 89 19.09 -5.75 -16.31
C VAL A 89 18.37 -6.33 -15.10
N GLN A 90 18.89 -7.44 -14.56
CA GLN A 90 18.38 -8.03 -13.33
C GLN A 90 18.81 -7.18 -12.14
N SER A 91 18.01 -6.17 -11.81
CA SER A 91 18.35 -5.18 -10.76
C SER A 91 18.06 -5.69 -9.35
N ALA A 92 17.13 -6.63 -9.20
CA ALA A 92 16.81 -7.25 -7.92
C ALA A 92 16.26 -8.68 -8.10
N SER A 93 16.47 -9.53 -7.10
CA SER A 93 15.88 -10.87 -7.03
C SER A 93 15.32 -11.11 -5.64
N VAL A 94 14.19 -11.82 -5.58
CA VAL A 94 13.48 -12.11 -4.34
C VAL A 94 13.02 -13.56 -4.37
N PRO A 95 13.30 -14.35 -3.32
CA PRO A 95 12.83 -15.73 -3.28
C PRO A 95 11.29 -15.76 -3.13
N LEU A 96 10.65 -16.68 -3.87
CA LEU A 96 9.20 -16.73 -4.01
C LEU A 96 8.49 -16.98 -2.68
N ASP A 97 9.00 -17.90 -1.87
CA ASP A 97 8.51 -18.22 -0.52
C ASP A 97 8.43 -16.99 0.40
N ALA A 98 9.30 -16.01 0.20
CA ALA A 98 9.33 -14.76 0.94
C ALA A 98 8.22 -13.77 0.53
N ILE A 99 7.49 -14.02 -0.57
CA ILE A 99 6.35 -13.19 -1.01
C ILE A 99 5.02 -13.96 -1.04
N LEU A 100 5.02 -15.28 -0.85
CA LEU A 100 3.79 -16.06 -0.77
C LEU A 100 2.97 -15.72 0.49
N LEU A 101 1.64 -15.78 0.37
CA LEU A 101 0.74 -15.85 1.51
C LEU A 101 1.03 -17.12 2.29
N ARG A 102 1.26 -16.97 3.59
CA ARG A 102 1.31 -18.12 4.51
C ARG A 102 -0.10 -18.44 4.97
N ARG A 103 -0.42 -19.73 5.03
CA ARG A 103 -1.66 -20.19 5.66
C ARG A 103 -1.69 -19.67 7.10
N ARG A 104 -2.80 -19.05 7.47
CA ARG A 104 -2.98 -18.50 8.81
C ARG A 104 -3.03 -19.65 9.82
N ASN A 105 -2.18 -19.63 10.85
CA ASN A 105 -2.22 -20.64 11.91
C ASN A 105 -3.61 -20.65 12.58
N GLY A 106 -4.19 -21.84 12.73
CA GLY A 106 -5.51 -22.05 13.33
C GLY A 106 -5.59 -21.73 14.83
N ASN A 107 -4.44 -21.62 15.51
CA ASN A 107 -4.32 -21.30 16.94
C ASN A 107 -4.56 -19.81 17.22
N ARG A 108 -5.69 -19.28 16.75
CA ARG A 108 -6.11 -17.93 17.09
C ARG A 108 -6.55 -17.91 18.54
N ARG A 109 -5.88 -17.10 19.37
CA ARG A 109 -6.35 -16.78 20.72
C ARG A 109 -7.80 -16.28 20.62
N ARG A 110 -8.75 -17.06 21.14
CA ARG A 110 -10.18 -16.72 21.11
C ARG A 110 -10.32 -15.32 21.72
N ARG A 111 -10.97 -14.38 21.01
CA ARG A 111 -11.23 -13.04 21.56
C ARG A 111 -11.96 -13.24 22.89
N ARG A 112 -11.28 -12.92 24.00
CA ARG A 112 -11.94 -12.79 25.29
C ARG A 112 -12.70 -11.48 25.22
N PHE A 113 -13.97 -11.54 24.84
CA PHE A 113 -14.85 -10.41 25.09
C PHE A 113 -14.86 -10.20 26.59
N CYS A 114 -14.40 -9.04 27.04
CA CYS A 114 -14.60 -8.63 28.43
C CYS A 114 -16.10 -8.71 28.72
N ALA A 115 -16.50 -9.23 29.88
CA ALA A 115 -17.90 -9.29 30.27
C ALA A 115 -18.57 -7.90 30.22
N SER A 116 -17.80 -6.81 30.37
CA SER A 116 -18.29 -5.43 30.22
C SER A 116 -18.66 -5.07 28.78
N ALA A 117 -18.00 -5.65 27.76
CA ALA A 117 -18.33 -5.42 26.35
C ALA A 117 -19.66 -6.09 25.94
N LYS A 118 -20.08 -7.15 26.63
CA LYS A 118 -21.41 -7.78 26.45
C LYS A 118 -22.56 -6.94 27.03
N ARG A 119 -22.28 -5.99 27.95
CA ARG A 119 -23.29 -5.14 28.59
C ARG A 119 -23.45 -3.77 27.91
N TRP A 120 -22.77 -3.56 26.79
CA TRP A 120 -22.72 -2.26 26.12
C TRP A 120 -24.00 -2.00 25.34
N LYS A 121 -24.96 -1.30 25.96
CA LYS A 121 -26.27 -1.00 25.38
C LYS A 121 -26.42 0.44 24.85
N SER A 122 -25.55 1.38 25.23
CA SER A 122 -25.72 2.79 24.80
C SER A 122 -24.52 3.70 25.14
N PHE A 123 -24.31 4.73 24.31
CA PHE A 123 -23.32 5.82 24.50
C PHE A 123 -23.48 6.61 25.80
N LYS A 124 -24.62 6.46 26.51
CA LYS A 124 -24.90 7.10 27.80
C LYS A 124 -23.89 6.71 28.90
N HIS A 125 -23.33 5.51 28.81
CA HIS A 125 -22.46 4.93 29.83
C HIS A 125 -20.95 5.11 29.53
N VAL A 126 -20.62 5.82 28.44
CA VAL A 126 -19.24 6.14 28.07
C VAL A 126 -18.90 7.52 28.60
N ARG A 127 -17.79 7.66 29.34
CA ARG A 127 -17.29 8.97 29.79
C ARG A 127 -17.05 9.87 28.57
N GLY A 128 -17.84 10.93 28.42
CA GLY A 128 -17.84 11.82 27.25
C GLY A 128 -18.79 11.42 26.10
N GLY A 129 -19.38 10.23 26.13
CA GLY A 129 -20.27 9.71 25.08
C GLY A 129 -21.61 10.45 24.95
N GLN A 130 -22.06 11.11 26.03
CA GLN A 130 -23.27 11.95 26.01
C GLN A 130 -23.19 13.12 25.02
N LYS A 131 -21.98 13.60 24.69
CA LYS A 131 -21.80 14.68 23.71
C LYS A 131 -22.27 14.28 22.31
N PHE A 132 -22.13 13.00 21.95
CA PHE A 132 -22.56 12.49 20.65
C PHE A 132 -24.06 12.21 20.57
N LEU A 133 -24.72 11.92 21.70
CA LEU A 133 -26.18 11.79 21.75
C LEU A 133 -26.87 13.15 21.55
N ARG A 134 -26.31 14.25 22.05
CA ARG A 134 -26.85 15.61 21.87
C ARG A 134 -26.71 16.13 20.44
N LEU A 135 -25.66 15.71 19.72
CA LEU A 135 -25.47 16.07 18.32
C LEU A 135 -26.45 15.35 17.39
N ALA A 136 -26.90 14.16 17.75
CA ALA A 136 -27.87 13.38 16.97
C ALA A 136 -29.34 13.81 17.16
N SER A 137 -29.65 14.61 18.19
CA SER A 137 -30.99 15.08 18.52
C SER A 137 -31.30 16.50 17.99
N HIS A 138 -30.38 17.10 17.24
CA HIS A 138 -30.53 18.43 16.63
C HIS A 138 -30.35 18.41 15.10
N GLY A 139 -30.52 17.25 14.46
CA GLY A 139 -30.81 17.14 13.03
C GLY A 139 -32.24 16.68 12.85
#